data_AF-A0A147J7C2-F1
#
_entry.id   AF-A0A147J7C2-F1
#
_cell.length_a   1.000
_cell.length_b   1.000
_cell.length_c   1.000
_cell.angle_alpha   90.00
_cell.angle_beta   90.00
_cell.angle_gamma   90.00
#
_symmetry.space_group_name_H-M   'P 1'
#
loop_
_entity.id
_entity.type
_entity.pdbx_description
1 polymer ?
#
loop_
_entity_poly.entity_id
_entity_poly.type
_entity_poly.pdbx_seq_one_letter_code
_entity_poly.pdbx_strand_id
1 'polypeptide(L)'
;MKRPALSVVVPCYNEAACLDVLHARISGAARAAVGEDYEIVLINDGSKDDSWPVMQRLAAADPHLVAINLSRNHGHQLALTAGQG
;
A
#
# COMPACT_ATOMS: atom_id res chain seq x y z
N MET A 1 -10.89 -12.68 10.17
CA MET A 1 -10.66 -11.25 9.85
C MET A 1 -11.93 -10.73 9.19
N LYS A 2 -12.41 -9.55 9.57
CA LYS A 2 -13.50 -8.89 8.82
C LYS A 2 -12.96 -8.55 7.43
N ARG A 3 -13.75 -8.80 6.39
CA ARG A 3 -13.42 -8.40 5.02
C ARG A 3 -13.75 -6.90 4.91
N PRO A 4 -12.78 -6.01 4.67
CA PRO A 4 -13.06 -4.58 4.61
C PRO A 4 -14.00 -4.26 3.45
N ALA A 5 -14.73 -3.16 3.55
CA ALA A 5 -15.59 -2.70 2.46
C ALA A 5 -14.77 -2.23 1.24
N LEU A 6 -13.53 -1.77 1.46
CA LEU A 6 -12.60 -1.34 0.42
C LEU A 6 -11.15 -1.73 0.75
N SER A 7 -10.47 -2.40 -0.20
CA SER A 7 -9.02 -2.62 -0.12
C SER A 7 -8.32 -1.91 -1.28
N VAL A 8 -7.36 -1.03 -0.96
CA VAL A 8 -6.55 -0.32 -1.96
C VAL A 8 -5.14 -0.91 -1.97
N VAL A 9 -4.76 -1.57 -3.07
CA VAL A 9 -3.44 -2.19 -3.21
C VAL A 9 -2.57 -1.36 -4.15
N VAL A 10 -1.38 -0.96 -3.69
CA VAL A 10 -0.47 -0.09 -4.47
C VAL A 10 0.95 -0.66 -4.49
N PRO A 11 1.47 -1.05 -5.67
CA PRO A 11 2.88 -1.36 -5.82
C PRO A 11 3.72 -0.07 -5.80
N CYS A 12 4.86 -0.11 -5.13
CA CYS A 12 5.78 1.01 -4.94
C CYS A 12 7.20 0.58 -5.33
N TYR A 13 7.84 1.37 -6.19
CA TYR A 13 9.25 1.19 -6.58
C TYR A 13 9.95 2.54 -6.69
N ASN A 14 10.88 2.83 -5.78
CA ASN A 14 11.64 4.07 -5.72
C ASN A 14 10.80 5.36 -5.65
N GLU A 15 9.79 5.37 -4.79
CA GLU A 15 8.80 6.45 -4.65
C GLU A 15 8.85 7.15 -3.28
N ALA A 16 10.00 7.09 -2.57
CA ALA A 16 10.10 7.53 -1.18
C ALA A 16 9.54 8.96 -0.94
N ALA A 17 9.80 9.87 -1.87
CA ALA A 17 9.36 11.28 -1.77
C ALA A 17 7.85 11.48 -1.94
N CYS A 18 7.15 10.54 -2.56
CA CYS A 18 5.73 10.65 -2.90
C CYS A 18 4.82 9.91 -1.92
N LEU A 19 5.36 8.96 -1.14
CA LEU A 19 4.60 8.04 -0.30
C LEU A 19 3.71 8.73 0.74
N ASP A 20 4.17 9.80 1.39
CA ASP A 20 3.36 10.54 2.36
C ASP A 20 2.14 11.21 1.69
N VAL A 21 2.33 11.80 0.51
CA VAL A 21 1.24 12.45 -0.24
C VAL A 21 0.26 11.41 -0.80
N LEU A 22 0.78 10.29 -1.29
CA LEU A 22 -0.01 9.16 -1.76
C LEU A 22 -0.89 8.60 -0.64
N HIS A 23 -0.29 8.30 0.52
CA HIS A 23 -1.00 7.83 1.70
C HIS A 23 -2.12 8.78 2.13
N ALA A 24 -1.82 10.08 2.25
CA ALA A 24 -2.82 11.06 2.66
C ALA A 24 -4.01 11.14 1.69
N ARG A 25 -3.75 11.09 0.38
CA ARG A 25 -4.80 11.14 -0.65
C ARG A 25 -5.66 9.88 -0.68
N ILE A 26 -5.05 8.70 -0.60
CA ILE A 26 -5.78 7.43 -0.58
C ILE A 26 -6.63 7.35 0.68
N SER A 27 -6.06 7.63 1.85
CA SER A 27 -6.78 7.57 3.13
C SER A 27 -7.96 8.54 3.16
N GLY A 28 -7.77 9.77 2.66
CA GLY A 28 -8.86 10.74 2.56
C GLY A 28 -10.00 10.28 1.65
N ALA A 29 -9.66 9.73 0.47
CA ALA A 29 -10.65 9.26 -0.49
C ALA A 29 -11.37 7.99 -0.01
N ALA A 30 -10.64 7.01 0.53
CA ALA A 30 -11.20 5.78 1.08
C ALA A 30 -12.13 6.08 2.25
N ARG A 31 -11.70 6.96 3.16
CA ARG A 31 -12.52 7.39 4.29
C ARG A 31 -13.80 8.09 3.87
N ALA A 32 -13.73 8.94 2.86
CA ALA A 32 -14.92 9.59 2.29
C ALA A 32 -15.91 8.59 1.66
N ALA A 33 -15.41 7.47 1.13
CA ALA A 33 -16.22 6.47 0.45
C ALA A 33 -16.87 5.45 1.40
N VAL A 34 -16.12 4.95 2.40
CA VAL A 34 -16.55 3.80 3.24
C VAL A 34 -16.35 4.01 4.75
N GLY A 35 -16.00 5.22 5.21
CA GLY A 35 -15.71 5.48 6.61
C GLY A 35 -14.40 4.83 7.04
N GLU A 36 -14.36 4.17 8.19
CA GLU A 36 -13.15 3.47 8.70
C GLU A 36 -13.06 2.01 8.20
N ASP A 37 -13.97 1.55 7.33
CA ASP A 37 -14.01 0.16 6.85
C ASP A 37 -13.17 -0.03 5.56
N TYR A 38 -11.90 0.35 5.62
CA TYR A 38 -10.96 0.21 4.51
C TYR A 38 -9.59 -0.28 4.96
N GLU A 39 -8.81 -0.78 4.01
CA GLU A 39 -7.38 -1.04 4.18
C GLU A 39 -6.58 -0.52 2.99
N ILE A 40 -5.33 -0.16 3.24
CA ILE A 40 -4.35 0.24 2.24
C ILE A 40 -3.18 -0.73 2.33
N VAL A 41 -2.87 -1.40 1.23
CA VAL A 41 -1.76 -2.35 1.13
C VAL A 41 -0.69 -1.76 0.21
N LEU A 42 0.40 -1.28 0.79
CA LEU A 42 1.57 -0.83 0.04
C LEU A 42 2.53 -2.00 -0.17
N ILE A 43 2.89 -2.28 -1.42
CA ILE A 43 3.80 -3.37 -1.78
C ILE A 43 5.11 -2.78 -2.27
N ASN A 44 6.18 -2.92 -1.49
CA ASN A 44 7.53 -2.56 -1.94
C ASN A 44 8.03 -3.60 -2.95
N ASP A 45 8.18 -3.18 -4.20
CA ASP A 45 8.59 -4.03 -5.33
C ASP A 45 10.10 -3.96 -5.57
N GLY A 46 10.87 -4.23 -4.52
CA GLY A 46 12.34 -4.24 -4.60
C GLY A 46 12.97 -2.85 -4.78
N SER A 47 12.41 -1.82 -4.15
CA SER A 47 13.01 -0.48 -4.13
C SER A 47 14.44 -0.50 -3.60
N LYS A 48 15.27 0.42 -4.12
CA LYS A 48 16.66 0.64 -3.72
C LYS A 48 16.88 1.95 -2.97
N ASP A 49 15.85 2.78 -2.90
CA ASP A 49 15.82 4.02 -2.12
C ASP A 49 15.16 3.80 -0.75
N ASP A 50 14.80 4.91 -0.10
CA ASP A 50 14.17 4.91 1.23
C ASP A 50 12.66 4.54 1.22
N SER A 51 12.11 4.01 0.13
CA SER A 51 10.69 3.66 0.04
C SER A 51 10.27 2.69 1.15
N TRP A 52 11.04 1.63 1.41
CA TRP A 52 10.70 0.66 2.45
C TRP A 52 10.73 1.24 3.87
N PRO A 53 11.78 1.97 4.29
CA PRO A 53 11.74 2.75 5.54
C PRO A 53 10.51 3.66 5.68
N VAL A 54 10.15 4.39 4.61
CA VAL A 54 8.99 5.28 4.62
C VAL A 54 7.68 4.50 4.78
N MET A 55 7.51 3.39 4.05
CA MET A 55 6.33 2.53 4.17
C MET A 55 6.16 1.95 5.58
N GLN A 56 7.26 1.52 6.22
CA GLN A 56 7.22 1.03 7.61
C GLN A 56 6.79 2.13 8.58
N ARG A 57 7.29 3.36 8.41
CA ARG A 57 6.87 4.51 9.24
C ARG A 57 5.37 4.78 9.08
N LEU A 58 4.86 4.75 7.85
CA LEU A 58 3.44 4.97 7.57
C LEU A 58 2.57 3.86 8.19
N ALA A 59 2.97 2.59 8.04
CA ALA A 59 2.25 1.45 8.61
C ALA A 59 2.22 1.46 10.14
N ALA A 60 3.28 1.97 10.77
CA ALA A 60 3.32 2.14 12.23
C ALA A 60 2.41 3.27 12.73
N ALA A 61 2.12 4.27 11.88
CA ALA A 61 1.33 5.44 12.22
C ALA A 61 -0.17 5.31 11.88
N ASP A 62 -0.53 4.45 10.93
CA ASP A 62 -1.91 4.27 10.46
C ASP A 62 -2.35 2.80 10.56
N PRO A 63 -3.35 2.48 11.42
CA PRO A 63 -3.85 1.12 11.57
C PRO A 63 -4.56 0.57 10.32
N HIS A 64 -4.94 1.42 9.35
CA HIS A 64 -5.52 0.98 8.09
C HIS A 64 -4.46 0.60 7.05
N LEU A 65 -3.18 0.84 7.32
CA LEU A 65 -2.10 0.62 6.35
C LEU A 65 -1.27 -0.61 6.68
N VAL A 66 -1.12 -1.48 5.68
CA VAL A 66 -0.25 -2.65 5.69
C VAL A 66 0.86 -2.45 4.67
N ALA A 67 2.12 -2.64 5.07
CA ALA A 67 3.27 -2.60 4.19
C ALA A 67 3.84 -4.01 3.98
N ILE A 68 4.01 -4.42 2.73
CA ILE A 68 4.56 -5.72 2.33
C ILE A 68 5.85 -5.48 1.56
N ASN A 69 6.92 -6.21 1.88
CA ASN A 69 8.20 -6.13 1.18
C ASN A 69 8.46 -7.36 0.32
N LEU A 70 8.49 -7.19 -1.01
CA LEU A 70 8.90 -8.24 -1.93
C LEU A 70 10.43 -8.20 -2.06
N SER A 71 11.09 -9.17 -1.43
CA SER A 71 12.57 -9.29 -1.36
C SER A 71 13.27 -9.57 -2.70
N ARG A 72 12.52 -9.74 -3.80
CA ARG A 72 13.06 -9.95 -5.14
C ARG A 72 12.20 -9.18 -6.12
N ASN A 73 12.84 -8.24 -6.83
CA ASN A 73 12.28 -7.61 -8.01
C ASN A 73 12.09 -8.70 -9.08
N HIS A 74 10.96 -9.42 -9.02
CA HIS A 74 10.49 -10.29 -10.10
C HIS A 74 9.88 -9.38 -11.19
N GLY A 75 10.69 -8.46 -11.69
CA GLY A 75 10.38 -7.71 -12.88
C GLY A 75 10.05 -8.71 -13.99
N HIS A 76 8.79 -8.66 -14.42
CA HIS A 76 8.11 -9.39 -15.48
C HIS A 76 7.19 -10.55 -15.04
N GLN A 77 5.90 -10.33 -15.32
CA GLN A 77 4.77 -11.27 -15.34
C GLN A 77 4.23 -11.79 -14.00
N LEU A 78 3.52 -10.95 -13.26
CA LEU A 78 2.28 -11.34 -12.55
C LEU A 78 1.43 -10.08 -12.30
N ALA A 79 1.23 -9.30 -13.37
CA ALA A 79 0.15 -8.33 -13.37
C ALA A 79 -1.19 -9.07 -13.34
N LEU A 80 -2.04 -8.73 -12.36
CA LEU A 80 -3.51 -8.85 -12.39
C LEU A 80 -4.19 -10.22 -12.11
N THR A 81 -3.80 -10.98 -11.08
CA THR A 81 -4.70 -12.03 -10.55
C THR A 81 -4.57 -12.25 -9.03
N ALA A 82 -5.08 -11.31 -8.23
CA ALA A 82 -5.49 -11.60 -6.85
C ALA A 82 -6.43 -10.49 -6.37
N GLY A 83 -7.61 -10.43 -6.98
CA GLY A 83 -8.59 -9.41 -6.64
C GLY A 83 -10.02 -9.80 -6.96
N GLN A 84 -10.35 -11.10 -7.00
CA GLN A 84 -11.72 -11.61 -6.82
C GLN A 84 -11.72 -13.01 -6.18
N GLY A 85 -12.45 -13.09 -5.08
CA GLY A 85 -12.73 -14.25 -4.22
C GLY A 85 -13.56 -13.79 -3.04
#